data_AF-A0A965XWV7-F1
#
_entry.id   AF-A0A965XWV7-F1
#
_cell.length_a   1.000
_cell.length_b   1.000
_cell.length_c   1.000
_cell.angle_alpha   90.00
_cell.angle_beta   90.00
_cell.angle_gamma   90.00
#
_symmetry.space_group_name_H-M   'P 1'
#
loop_
_entity.id
_entity.type
_entity.pdbx_description
1 polymer ?
#
loop_
_entity_poly.entity_id
_entity_poly.type
_entity_poly.pdbx_seq_one_letter_code
_entity_poly.pdbx_strand_id
1 'polypeptide(L)' 'MSVEGKKRVITTQRLLEMKQKGEKIAMLTAYDYTTARILDEAAIDIILVG' A
#
# COMPACT_ATOMS: atom_id res chain seq x y z
N MET A 1 -7.38 22.36 -2.23
CA MET A 1 -5.96 22.04 -2.45
C MET A 1 -5.91 20.75 -3.26
N SER A 2 -5.34 20.81 -4.46
CA SER A 2 -5.30 19.68 -5.39
C SER A 2 -4.52 18.52 -4.78
N VAL A 3 -5.24 17.45 -4.39
CA VAL A 3 -4.64 16.14 -4.17
C VAL A 3 -4.47 15.46 -5.52
N GLU A 4 -3.53 15.97 -6.32
CA GLU A 4 -3.02 15.19 -7.44
C GLU A 4 -2.01 14.19 -6.86
N GLY A 5 -2.56 13.22 -6.13
CA GLY A 5 -1.83 12.16 -5.47
C GLY A 5 -1.27 11.24 -6.54
N LYS A 6 0.01 11.41 -6.87
CA LYS A 6 0.74 10.46 -7.69
C LYS A 6 0.53 9.06 -7.12
N LYS A 7 -0.12 8.17 -7.87
CA LYS A 7 -0.40 6.80 -7.43
C LYS A 7 0.89 6.16 -6.91
N ARG A 8 0.92 5.85 -5.61
CA ARG A 8 2.13 5.34 -4.94
C ARG A 8 2.30 3.88 -5.32
N VAL A 9 3.08 3.61 -6.35
CA VAL A 9 3.38 2.24 -6.77
C VAL A 9 4.31 1.60 -5.75
N ILE A 10 3.82 0.55 -5.07
CA ILE A 10 4.61 -0.23 -4.12
C ILE A 10 5.28 -1.38 -4.86
N THR A 11 6.61 -1.48 -4.71
CA THR A 11 7.44 -2.56 -5.26
C THR A 11 8.29 -3.17 -4.15
N THR A 12 8.87 -4.35 -4.39
CA THR A 12 9.78 -5.00 -3.44
C THR A 12 10.98 -4.14 -3.07
N GLN A 13 11.55 -3.41 -4.05
CA GLN A 13 12.63 -2.45 -3.81
C GLN A 13 12.17 -1.33 -2.86
N ARG A 14 10.96 -0.79 -3.07
CA ARG A 14 10.44 0.28 -2.21
C ARG A 14 10.22 -0.19 -0.78
N LEU A 15 9.73 -1.41 -0.59
CA LEU A 15 9.58 -2.00 0.75
C LEU A 15 10.93 -2.16 1.47
N LEU A 16 11.99 -2.53 0.73
CA LEU A 16 13.35 -2.59 1.28
C LEU A 16 13.84 -1.20 1.72
N GLU A 17 13.64 -0.17 0.90
CA GLU A 17 13.98 1.22 1.26
C GLU A 17 13.21 1.70 2.49
N MET A 18 11.91 1.41 2.57
CA MET A 18 11.07 1.76 3.73
C MET A 18 11.61 1.13 5.00
N LYS A 19 11.95 -0.17 4.95
CA LYS A 19 12.58 -0.88 6.07
C LYS A 19 13.91 -0.25 6.48
N GLN A 20 14.77 0.11 5.53
CA GLN A 20 16.06 0.76 5.80
C GLN A 20 15.90 2.13 6.46
N LYS A 21 14.85 2.87 6.09
CA LYS A 21 14.50 4.18 6.69
C LYS A 21 13.77 4.07 8.02
N GLY A 22 13.38 2.86 8.43
CA GLY A 22 12.54 2.66 9.61
C GLY A 22 11.09 3.10 9.42
N GLU A 23 10.66 3.34 8.18
CA GLU A 23 9.25 3.60 7.84
C GLU A 23 8.43 2.33 8.10
N LYS A 24 7.32 2.47 8.84
CA LYS A 24 6.42 1.35 9.09
C LYS A 24 5.68 0.97 7.80
N ILE A 25 5.51 -0.33 7.57
CA ILE A 25 4.80 -0.90 6.43
C ILE A 25 3.48 -1.45 6.96
N ALA A 26 2.36 -0.94 6.45
CA ALA A 26 1.03 -1.44 6.78
C ALA A 26 0.60 -2.54 5.79
N MET A 27 0.18 -3.69 6.32
CA MET A 27 -0.31 -4.82 5.53
C MET A 27 -1.67 -5.29 6.05
N LEU A 28 -2.61 -5.50 5.15
CA LEU A 28 -3.92 -6.06 5.45
C LEU A 28 -4.28 -7.17 4.45
N THR A 29 -5.15 -8.07 4.86
CA THR A 29 -5.66 -9.13 3.98
C THR A 29 -6.89 -8.66 3.22
N ALA A 30 -7.01 -9.06 1.95
CA ALA A 30 -8.26 -8.92 1.20
C ALA A 30 -8.48 -10.13 0.30
N TYR A 31 -9.75 -10.50 0.12
CA TYR A 31 -10.16 -11.69 -0.64
C TYR A 31 -10.99 -11.36 -1.88
N ASP A 32 -11.41 -10.10 -2.04
CA ASP A 32 -12.27 -9.64 -3.13
C ASP A 32 -11.88 -8.24 -3.62
N TYR A 33 -12.38 -7.90 -4.82
CA TYR A 33 -12.09 -6.63 -5.49
C TYR A 33 -12.57 -5.42 -4.70
N THR A 34 -13.75 -5.47 -4.09
CA THR A 34 -14.35 -4.34 -3.39
C THR A 34 -13.50 -3.98 -2.18
N THR A 35 -13.15 -4.97 -1.37
CA THR A 35 -12.25 -4.80 -0.21
C THR A 35 -10.88 -4.31 -0.67
N ALA A 36 -10.27 -4.95 -1.68
CA ALA A 36 -8.96 -4.55 -2.17
C ALA A 36 -8.93 -3.09 -2.68
N ARG A 37 -9.99 -2.65 -3.36
CA ARG A 37 -10.12 -1.27 -3.84
C ARG A 37 -10.21 -0.27 -2.69
N ILE A 38 -11.01 -0.57 -1.67
CA ILE A 38 -11.12 0.30 -0.48
C ILE A 38 -9.76 0.44 0.21
N LEU A 39 -8.99 -0.64 0.30
CA LEU A 39 -7.65 -0.62 0.91
C LEU A 39 -6.62 0.16 0.06
N ASP A 40 -6.68 0.08 -1.27
CA ASP A 40 -5.84 0.89 -2.18
C ASP A 40 -6.15 2.39 -2.02
N GLU A 41 -7.44 2.75 -1.94
CA GLU A 41 -7.89 4.13 -1.68
C GLU A 41 -7.49 4.63 -0.28
N ALA A 42 -7.40 3.73 0.70
CA ALA A 42 -6.90 4.02 2.05
C ALA A 42 -5.36 4.06 2.16
N ALA A 43 -4.64 3.91 1.04
CA ALA A 43 -3.18 3.94 0.95
C ALA A 43 -2.47 2.88 1.81
N ILE A 44 -3.05 1.67 1.89
CA ILE A 44 -2.37 0.50 2.48
C ILE A 44 -1.17 0.11 1.62
N ASP A 45 -0.02 -0.17 2.25
CA ASP A 45 1.21 -0.49 1.50
C ASP A 45 1.16 -1.87 0.85
N ILE A 46 0.55 -2.88 1.50
CA ILE A 46 0.47 -4.25 1.00
C ILE A 46 -0.92 -4.85 1.25
N ILE A 47 -1.47 -5.48 0.20
CA ILE A 47 -2.64 -6.36 0.30
C ILE A 47 -2.16 -7.81 0.18
N LEU A 48 -2.44 -8.63 1.20
CA LEU A 48 -2.13 -10.06 1.21
C LEU A 48 -3.41 -10.86 0.89
N VAL A 49 -3.38 -11.64 -0.18
CA VAL A 49 -4.40 -12.65 -0.42
C VAL A 49 -3.97 -13.91 0.35
N GLY A 50 -4.63 -14.15 1.47
CA GLY A 50 -4.38 -15.31 2.34
C GLY A 50 -5.09 -16.57 1.90
#